data_AF-A0AAD9IQ78-F1
#
_entry.id   AF-A0AAD9IQ78-F1
#
_cell.length_a   1.000
_cell.length_b   1.000
_cell.length_c   1.000
_cell.angle_alpha   90.00
_cell.angle_beta   90.00
_cell.angle_gamma   90.00
#
_symmetry.space_group_name_H-M   'P 1'
#
loop_
_entity.id
_entity.type
_entity.pdbx_description
1 polymer ?
#
loop_
_entity_poly.entity_id
_entity_poly.type
_entity_poly.pdbx_seq_one_letter_code
_entity_poly.pdbx_strand_id
1 'polypeptide(L)'
;QTYVNFTGSSAVGGVVEEMSERHKKHFFSGRKTKTIQVPCRPIGKMLKDAGVVAVDFFVLDVEGAELMVLETMDWSIPVKVFVVEMGRGEKDKQLIELLRSKGYKKSLWNIRGFCLMGHDCANNQVFEHQNYIQTF
;
A
#
# COMPACT_ATOMS: atom_id res chain seq x y z
N GLN A 1 20.15 -6.62 4.60
CA GLN A 1 19.37 -6.69 3.35
C GLN A 1 18.45 -7.89 3.49
N THR A 2 17.14 -7.71 3.35
CA THR A 2 16.20 -8.84 3.32
C THR A 2 15.89 -9.17 1.86
N TYR A 3 15.44 -10.40 1.60
CA TYR A 3 15.00 -10.85 0.28
C TYR A 3 13.56 -11.35 0.39
N VAL A 4 12.79 -11.13 -0.66
CA VAL A 4 11.42 -11.64 -0.78
C VAL A 4 11.29 -12.47 -2.05
N ASN A 5 10.36 -13.44 -2.04
CA ASN A 5 9.97 -14.13 -3.26
C ASN A 5 8.99 -13.23 -4.01
N PHE A 6 9.38 -12.78 -5.20
CA PHE A 6 8.55 -11.94 -6.06
C PHE A 6 8.09 -12.76 -7.27
N THR A 7 6.82 -12.64 -7.63
CA THR A 7 6.24 -13.32 -8.80
C THR A 7 5.35 -12.40 -9.62
N GLY A 8 5.04 -12.82 -10.85
CA GLY A 8 4.26 -12.03 -11.79
C GLY A 8 5.11 -11.05 -12.60
N SER A 9 4.44 -10.17 -13.33
CA SER A 9 5.06 -9.17 -14.21
C SER A 9 4.15 -7.97 -14.39
N SER A 10 4.72 -6.85 -14.84
CA SER A 10 4.00 -5.58 -15.06
C SER A 10 3.33 -5.09 -13.76
N ALA A 11 2.16 -4.46 -13.85
CA ALA A 11 1.48 -3.88 -12.70
C ALA A 11 1.07 -4.90 -11.64
N VAL A 12 0.81 -6.17 -12.01
CA VAL A 12 0.16 -7.17 -11.14
C VAL A 12 1.13 -8.07 -10.37
N GLY A 13 2.43 -7.77 -10.44
CA GLY A 13 3.49 -8.53 -9.77
C GLY A 13 3.70 -8.07 -8.33
N GLY A 14 4.12 -8.97 -7.46
CA GLY A 14 4.24 -8.66 -6.02
C GLY A 14 4.94 -9.76 -5.22
N VAL A 15 4.86 -9.64 -3.89
CA VAL A 15 5.43 -10.59 -2.93
C VAL A 15 4.52 -11.81 -2.78
N VAL A 16 5.04 -13.01 -3.05
CA VAL A 16 4.29 -14.26 -3.14
C VAL A 16 3.53 -14.57 -1.84
N GLU A 17 4.19 -14.35 -0.71
CA GLU A 17 3.66 -14.62 0.63
C GLU A 17 2.59 -13.60 1.04
N GLU A 18 2.61 -12.41 0.47
CA GLU A 18 1.71 -11.33 0.83
C GLU A 18 0.43 -11.29 -0.01
N MET A 19 0.52 -11.69 -1.27
CA MET A 19 -0.62 -11.75 -2.18
C MET A 19 -1.72 -12.68 -1.69
N SER A 20 -2.97 -12.25 -1.86
CA SER A 20 -4.13 -13.12 -1.65
C SER A 20 -4.22 -14.23 -2.69
N GLU A 21 -4.78 -15.38 -2.31
CA GLU A 21 -5.07 -16.47 -3.26
C GLU A 21 -6.03 -16.04 -4.36
N ARG A 22 -6.93 -15.09 -4.06
CA ARG A 22 -7.81 -14.48 -5.06
C ARG A 22 -7.01 -13.77 -6.15
N HIS A 23 -6.01 -12.98 -5.75
CA HIS A 23 -5.12 -12.26 -6.67
C HIS A 23 -4.37 -13.23 -7.57
N LYS A 24 -3.70 -14.22 -6.95
CA LYS A 24 -2.95 -15.26 -7.66
C LYS A 24 -3.84 -16.01 -8.65
N LYS A 25 -5.06 -16.38 -8.24
CA LYS A 25 -6.03 -17.05 -9.11
C LYS A 25 -6.47 -16.16 -10.27
N HIS A 26 -6.71 -14.87 -10.04
CA HIS A 26 -7.17 -13.96 -11.07
C HIS A 26 -6.08 -13.67 -12.12
N PHE A 27 -4.85 -13.42 -11.69
CA PHE A 27 -3.79 -12.94 -12.57
C PHE A 27 -2.80 -14.02 -13.04
N PHE A 28 -2.65 -15.13 -12.32
CA PHE A 28 -1.63 -16.15 -12.61
C PHE A 28 -2.19 -17.53 -12.97
N SER A 29 -3.48 -17.79 -12.75
CA SER A 29 -4.08 -19.08 -13.12
C SER A 29 -3.94 -19.34 -14.62
N GLY A 30 -3.34 -20.49 -14.97
CA GLY A 30 -3.07 -20.87 -16.36
C GLY A 30 -1.94 -20.10 -17.04
N ARG A 31 -1.22 -19.24 -16.31
CA ARG A 31 -0.07 -18.48 -16.82
C ARG A 31 1.23 -19.00 -16.21
N LYS A 32 2.30 -19.03 -17.00
CA LYS A 32 3.65 -19.31 -16.48
C LYS A 32 4.20 -18.03 -15.86
N THR A 33 4.22 -17.96 -14.53
CA THR A 33 4.98 -16.93 -13.80
C THR A 33 6.30 -17.52 -13.33
N LYS A 34 7.34 -16.69 -13.30
CA LYS A 34 8.64 -17.03 -12.69
C LYS A 34 8.72 -16.34 -11.34
N THR A 35 9.00 -17.10 -10.29
CA THR A 35 9.34 -16.54 -8.99
C THR A 35 10.84 -16.27 -8.93
N ILE A 36 11.21 -15.07 -8.51
CA ILE A 36 12.60 -14.64 -8.33
C ILE A 36 12.80 -14.08 -6.93
N GLN A 37 14.02 -14.15 -6.41
CA GLN A 37 14.35 -13.46 -5.16
C GLN A 37 14.77 -12.02 -5.46
N VAL A 38 14.12 -11.07 -4.80
CA VAL A 38 14.37 -9.64 -4.97
C VAL A 38 14.90 -9.07 -3.64
N PRO A 39 16.01 -8.32 -3.66
CA PRO A 39 16.47 -7.61 -2.47
C PRO A 39 15.47 -6.51 -2.09
N CYS A 40 15.02 -6.51 -0.83
CA CYS A 40 14.06 -5.56 -0.30
C CYS A 40 14.64 -4.76 0.87
N ARG A 41 14.06 -3.57 1.09
CA ARG A 41 14.44 -2.65 2.16
C ARG A 41 13.18 -2.03 2.77
N PRO A 42 13.17 -1.77 4.10
CA PRO A 42 12.14 -0.98 4.77
C PRO A 42 11.93 0.39 4.11
N ILE A 43 10.67 0.77 3.85
CA ILE A 43 10.37 2.06 3.21
C ILE A 43 10.83 3.23 4.08
N GLY A 44 10.66 3.15 5.41
CA GLY A 44 11.11 4.19 6.34
C GLY A 44 12.61 4.45 6.26
N LYS A 45 13.42 3.39 6.10
CA LYS A 45 14.87 3.51 5.92
C LYS A 45 15.21 4.13 4.56
N MET A 46 14.50 3.75 3.50
CA MET A 46 14.71 4.34 2.17
C MET A 46 14.43 5.85 2.17
N LEU A 47 13.35 6.27 2.83
CA LEU A 47 13.01 7.69 2.97
C LEU A 47 14.06 8.45 3.78
N LYS A 48 14.50 7.90 4.92
CA LYS A 48 15.58 8.50 5.73
C LYS A 48 16.88 8.66 4.95
N ASP A 49 17.32 7.60 4.27
CA ASP A 49 18.57 7.62 3.51
C ASP A 49 18.49 8.60 2.32
N ALA A 50 17.30 8.85 1.79
CA ALA A 50 17.04 9.87 0.77
C ALA A 50 16.93 11.30 1.32
N GLY A 51 17.05 11.50 2.63
CA GLY A 51 16.91 12.82 3.27
C GLY A 51 15.47 13.35 3.31
N VAL A 52 14.47 12.48 3.12
CA VAL A 52 13.06 12.87 3.18
C VAL A 52 12.67 13.11 4.64
N VAL A 53 12.21 14.33 4.92
CA VAL A 53 11.81 14.74 6.28
C VAL A 53 10.29 14.81 6.46
N ALA A 54 9.52 14.86 5.37
CA ALA A 54 8.07 14.83 5.35
C ALA A 54 7.57 14.40 3.96
N VAL A 55 6.36 13.84 3.89
CA VAL A 55 5.69 13.48 2.63
C VAL A 55 4.31 14.12 2.60
N ASP A 56 4.01 14.89 1.57
CA ASP A 56 2.68 15.47 1.42
C ASP A 56 1.65 14.42 1.00
N PHE A 57 2.03 13.56 0.04
CA PHE A 57 1.15 12.59 -0.57
C PHE A 57 1.86 11.28 -0.83
N PHE A 58 1.34 10.18 -0.30
CA PHE A 58 1.91 8.85 -0.45
C PHE A 58 0.85 7.91 -1.07
N VAL A 59 1.10 7.43 -2.29
CA VAL A 59 0.28 6.39 -2.94
C VAL A 59 0.94 5.03 -2.75
N LEU A 60 0.19 4.06 -2.23
CA LEU A 60 0.67 2.72 -1.93
C LEU A 60 -0.21 1.67 -2.62
N ASP A 61 0.40 0.97 -3.56
CA ASP A 61 -0.16 -0.13 -4.34
C ASP A 61 0.98 -1.12 -4.55
N VAL A 62 0.92 -2.26 -3.86
CA VAL A 62 1.97 -3.30 -3.85
C VAL A 62 1.35 -4.70 -3.88
N GLU A 63 0.17 -4.83 -4.48
CA GLU A 63 -0.50 -6.08 -4.80
C GLU A 63 -0.68 -7.01 -3.58
N GLY A 64 -1.02 -6.43 -2.42
CA GLY A 64 -1.35 -7.16 -1.18
C GLY A 64 -0.32 -7.06 -0.06
N ALA A 65 0.82 -6.42 -0.31
CA ALA A 65 1.89 -6.21 0.68
C ALA A 65 1.78 -4.86 1.43
N GLU A 66 0.64 -4.17 1.37
CA GLU A 66 0.50 -2.79 1.86
C GLU A 66 0.75 -2.71 3.37
N LEU A 67 0.23 -3.67 4.13
CA LEU A 67 0.45 -3.75 5.58
C LEU A 67 1.93 -3.94 5.91
N MET A 68 2.61 -4.87 5.23
CA MET A 68 4.05 -5.12 5.41
C MET A 68 4.84 -3.83 5.15
N VAL A 69 4.52 -3.08 4.09
CA VAL A 69 5.21 -1.82 3.80
C VAL A 69 5.02 -0.82 4.94
N LEU A 70 3.77 -0.62 5.41
CA LEU A 70 3.46 0.33 6.47
C LEU A 70 4.04 -0.05 7.84
N GLU A 71 4.16 -1.34 8.16
CA GLU A 71 4.85 -1.82 9.37
C GLU A 71 6.34 -1.44 9.38
N THR A 72 6.94 -1.26 8.20
CA THR A 72 8.34 -0.83 8.05
C THR A 72 8.53 0.68 7.89
N MET A 73 7.44 1.45 7.98
CA MET A 73 7.49 2.90 7.89
C MET A 73 8.17 3.52 9.13
N ASP A 74 8.88 4.62 8.90
CA ASP A 74 9.40 5.44 9.98
C ASP A 74 8.43 6.57 10.28
N TRP A 75 7.65 6.43 11.35
CA TRP A 75 6.61 7.37 11.71
C TRP A 75 7.11 8.72 12.24
N SER A 76 8.43 8.91 12.38
CA SER A 76 9.01 10.25 12.59
C SER A 76 9.00 11.11 11.32
N ILE A 77 8.83 10.49 10.14
CA ILE A 77 8.62 11.18 8.87
C ILE A 77 7.09 11.30 8.68
N PRO A 78 6.49 12.48 8.92
CA PRO A 78 5.06 12.65 8.79
C PRO A 78 4.63 12.51 7.34
N VAL A 79 3.49 11.86 7.14
CA VAL A 79 2.76 11.83 5.86
C VAL A 79 1.46 12.60 6.06
N LYS A 80 1.13 13.55 5.19
CA LYS A 80 -0.14 14.28 5.32
C LYS A 80 -1.31 13.42 4.86
N VAL A 81 -1.18 12.80 3.69
CA VAL A 81 -2.22 11.99 3.07
C VAL A 81 -1.63 10.68 2.53
N PHE A 82 -2.23 9.56 2.93
CA PHE A 82 -2.04 8.27 2.29
C PHE A 82 -3.20 7.97 1.34
N VAL A 83 -2.88 7.38 0.21
CA VAL A 83 -3.83 6.67 -0.66
C VAL A 83 -3.34 5.23 -0.76
N VAL A 84 -4.14 4.29 -0.27
CA VAL A 84 -3.74 2.88 -0.16
C VAL A 84 -4.71 2.01 -0.92
N GLU A 85 -4.22 1.12 -1.77
CA GLU A 85 -5.04 0.08 -2.37
C GLU A 85 -5.49 -0.93 -1.30
N MET A 86 -6.78 -1.27 -1.31
CA MET A 86 -7.37 -2.18 -0.33
C MET A 86 -7.83 -3.48 -0.99
N GLY A 87 -7.23 -4.61 -0.61
CA GLY A 87 -7.54 -5.90 -1.23
C GLY A 87 -8.92 -6.48 -0.87
N ARG A 88 -9.35 -6.32 0.38
CA ARG A 88 -10.46 -7.00 1.12
C ARG A 88 -9.98 -8.20 1.93
N GLY A 89 -9.81 -8.01 3.23
CA GLY A 89 -9.49 -9.10 4.15
C GLY A 89 -9.09 -8.62 5.54
N GLU A 90 -8.50 -9.51 6.32
CA GLU A 90 -8.02 -9.19 7.67
C GLU A 90 -6.83 -8.22 7.66
N LYS A 91 -5.96 -8.31 6.65
CA LYS A 91 -4.83 -7.38 6.47
C LYS A 91 -5.30 -5.93 6.35
N ASP A 92 -6.38 -5.68 5.62
CA ASP A 92 -6.97 -4.34 5.50
C ASP A 92 -7.41 -3.79 6.86
N LYS A 93 -7.97 -4.62 7.74
CA LYS A 93 -8.38 -4.19 9.08
C LYS A 93 -7.17 -3.84 9.95
N GLN A 94 -6.14 -4.69 9.92
CA GLN A 94 -4.88 -4.45 10.63
C GLN A 94 -4.19 -3.19 10.11
N LEU A 95 -4.22 -2.95 8.80
CA LEU A 95 -3.70 -1.74 8.17
C LEU A 95 -4.45 -0.49 8.63
N ILE A 96 -5.78 -0.53 8.62
CA ILE A 96 -6.62 0.58 9.09
C ILE A 96 -6.34 0.85 10.58
N GLU A 97 -6.21 -0.19 11.40
CA GLU A 97 -5.89 -0.07 12.81
C GLU A 97 -4.49 0.50 13.04
N LEU A 98 -3.49 0.06 12.28
CA LEU A 98 -2.14 0.60 12.30
C LEU A 98 -2.17 2.09 11.99
N LEU A 99 -2.77 2.51 10.87
CA LEU A 99 -2.89 3.93 10.50
C LEU A 99 -3.64 4.73 11.57
N ARG A 100 -4.74 4.20 12.12
CA ARG A 100 -5.48 4.83 13.23
C ARG A 100 -4.60 5.03 14.46
N SER A 101 -3.79 4.04 14.83
CA SER A 101 -2.86 4.12 15.96
C SER A 101 -1.79 5.20 15.78
N LYS A 102 -1.52 5.60 14.52
CA LYS A 102 -0.59 6.67 14.14
C LYS A 102 -1.25 8.02 13.91
N GLY A 103 -2.52 8.17 14.29
CA GLY A 103 -3.23 9.44 14.22
C GLY A 103 -3.88 9.73 12.86
N TYR A 104 -3.98 8.75 11.96
CA TYR A 104 -4.68 8.92 10.70
C TYR A 104 -6.17 8.57 10.81
N LYS A 105 -7.01 9.23 10.01
CA LYS A 105 -8.43 8.91 9.84
C LYS A 105 -8.72 8.70 8.36
N LYS A 106 -9.64 7.80 8.05
CA LYS A 106 -10.15 7.66 6.69
C LYS A 106 -10.80 8.98 6.26
N SER A 107 -10.44 9.47 5.08
CA SER A 107 -10.99 10.69 4.49
C SER A 107 -12.45 10.49 4.05
N LEU A 108 -13.18 11.59 3.97
CA LEU A 108 -14.49 11.64 3.31
C LEU A 108 -14.38 11.64 1.78
N TRP A 109 -13.17 11.83 1.23
CA TRP A 109 -12.94 11.81 -0.21
C TRP A 109 -13.20 10.43 -0.79
N ASN A 110 -14.33 10.29 -1.50
CA ASN A 110 -14.61 9.10 -2.27
C ASN A 110 -13.83 9.13 -3.59
N ILE A 111 -12.53 8.85 -3.54
CA ILE A 111 -11.67 8.88 -4.73
C ILE A 111 -12.09 7.85 -5.79
N ARG A 112 -12.82 6.81 -5.40
CA ARG A 112 -13.44 5.86 -6.33
C ARG A 112 -14.47 6.54 -7.24
N GLY A 113 -15.07 7.64 -6.80
CA GLY A 113 -15.97 8.48 -7.61
C GLY A 113 -15.29 9.16 -8.80
N PHE A 114 -13.95 9.25 -8.81
CA PHE A 114 -13.19 9.74 -9.96
C PHE A 114 -12.82 8.63 -10.96
N CYS A 115 -13.21 7.39 -10.70
CA CYS A 115 -12.96 6.31 -11.64
C CYS A 115 -13.83 6.47 -12.89
N LEU A 116 -13.20 6.39 -14.06
CA LEU A 116 -13.90 6.46 -15.34
C LEU A 116 -14.79 5.23 -15.54
N MET A 117 -16.02 5.45 -15.98
CA MET A 117 -16.93 4.35 -16.31
C MET A 117 -16.30 3.38 -17.31
N GLY A 118 -16.38 2.08 -17.02
CA GLY A 118 -15.87 1.01 -17.88
C GLY A 118 -14.41 0.61 -17.64
N HIS A 119 -13.72 1.24 -16.69
CA HIS A 119 -12.35 0.89 -16.32
C HIS A 119 -12.28 0.07 -15.03
N ASP A 120 -11.21 -0.72 -14.88
CA ASP A 120 -10.91 -1.41 -13.63
C ASP A 120 -10.52 -0.36 -12.57
N CYS A 121 -11.24 -0.35 -11.45
CA CYS A 121 -11.06 0.63 -10.39
C CYS A 121 -10.49 -0.07 -9.16
N ALA A 122 -9.21 0.19 -8.89
CA ALA A 122 -8.56 -0.17 -7.64
C ALA A 122 -9.40 0.32 -6.46
N ASN A 123 -9.45 -0.48 -5.40
CA ASN A 123 -10.27 -0.21 -4.22
C ASN A 123 -9.55 0.72 -3.24
N ASN A 124 -9.10 1.86 -3.75
CA ASN A 124 -8.26 2.79 -3.01
C ASN A 124 -9.04 3.49 -1.90
N GLN A 125 -8.40 3.62 -0.74
CA GLN A 125 -8.90 4.42 0.37
C GLN A 125 -7.89 5.51 0.74
N VAL A 126 -8.42 6.67 1.11
CA VAL A 126 -7.62 7.83 1.52
C VAL A 126 -7.60 7.92 3.04
N PHE A 127 -6.43 8.20 3.61
CA PHE A 127 -6.25 8.44 5.03
C PHE A 127 -5.48 9.74 5.26
N GLU A 128 -6.01 10.60 6.13
CA GLU A 128 -5.47 11.92 6.43
C GLU A 128 -5.00 11.95 7.89
N HIS A 129 -3.84 12.55 8.13
CA HIS A 129 -3.33 12.69 9.49
C HIS A 129 -4.09 13.80 10.23
N GLN A 130 -4.58 13.50 11.43
CA GLN A 130 -5.50 14.38 12.19
C GLN A 130 -4.96 15.79 12.43
N ASN A 131 -3.65 15.94 12.63
CA ASN A 131 -3.02 17.26 12.84
C ASN A 131 -3.01 18.16 11.59
N TYR A 132 -3.34 17.65 10.40
CA TYR A 132 -3.44 18.45 9.17
C TYR A 132 -4.88 18.64 8.69
N ILE A 133 -5.86 18.09 9.41
CA ILE A 133 -7.27 18.38 9.16
C ILE A 133 -7.53 19.79 9.66
N GLN A 134 -7.35 20.80 8.80
CA GLN A 134 -7.87 22.12 9.07
C GLN A 134 -9.39 21.99 9.16
N THR A 135 -9.94 22.28 10.34
CA THR A 135 -11.37 22.53 10.52
C THR A 135 -11.73 23.72 9.64
N PHE A 136 -12.39 23.45 8.51
CA PHE A 136 -13.13 24.46 7.75
C PHE A 136 -14.44 24.77 8.45
#